data_AF-A0A1Y1RPN8-F1
#
_entry.id   AF-A0A1Y1RPN8-F1
#
_cell.length_a   1.000
_cell.length_b   1.000
_cell.length_c   1.000
_cell.angle_alpha   90.00
_cell.angle_beta   90.00
_cell.angle_gamma   90.00
#
_symmetry.space_group_name_H-M   'P 1'
#
loop_
_entity.id
_entity.type
_entity.pdbx_description
1 polymer ?
#
loop_
_entity_poly.entity_id
_entity_poly.type
_entity_poly.pdbx_seq_one_letter_code
_entity_poly.pdbx_strand_id
1 'polypeptide(L)'
;MAATLNVAFRWLLIGSAAVFALVTSVAITLPHPASVQLASIINWAAVLSFLAGSISLLGVGITEIFRSSPAEAKTSRSPEKPTPGVRLPLAFCGLGLVLATYYGLHVFWWNPLATAPGYTLSEMYSLMKETNQFSLLVVIVWGFIVALLLAALPNVHEWLRGMVSYSTTRAIGFCSLAVAAACFLLFMGWGWHMGMGLADTFMTSGADHSPTAVPFGVAVLALGALGIFGLFVPARAR
;
A
#
# COMPACT_ATOMS: atom_id res chain seq x y z
N MET A 1 -11.29 4.59 23.37
CA MET A 1 -11.42 4.99 21.95
C MET A 1 -10.24 4.55 21.09
N ALA A 2 -8.99 4.68 21.55
CA ALA A 2 -7.80 4.15 20.86
C ALA A 2 -7.84 2.62 20.62
N ALA A 3 -8.16 1.87 21.68
CA ALA A 3 -8.20 0.42 21.64
C ALA A 3 -9.32 -0.11 20.73
N THR A 4 -10.49 0.51 20.76
CA THR A 4 -11.61 0.17 19.86
C THR A 4 -11.30 0.49 18.41
N LEU A 5 -10.57 1.58 18.13
CA LEU A 5 -10.11 1.92 16.78
C LEU A 5 -9.08 0.89 16.25
N ASN A 6 -8.15 0.46 17.11
CA ASN A 6 -7.13 -0.53 16.76
C ASN A 6 -7.75 -1.92 16.49
N VAL A 7 -8.74 -2.32 17.30
CA VAL A 7 -9.49 -3.57 17.10
C VAL A 7 -10.34 -3.52 15.83
N ALA A 8 -11.12 -2.44 15.62
CA ALA A 8 -11.91 -2.28 14.40
C ALA A 8 -11.03 -2.24 13.14
N PHE A 9 -9.85 -1.63 13.22
CA PHE A 9 -8.86 -1.61 12.15
C PHE A 9 -8.28 -2.99 11.86
N ARG A 10 -7.92 -3.77 12.88
CA ARG A 10 -7.48 -5.17 12.72
C ARG A 10 -8.56 -5.99 12.02
N TRP A 11 -9.82 -5.85 12.42
CA TRP A 11 -10.93 -6.53 11.77
C TRP A 11 -11.20 -6.02 10.35
N LEU A 12 -10.99 -4.73 10.07
CA LEU A 12 -11.13 -4.18 8.73
C LEU A 12 -10.02 -4.72 7.81
N LEU A 13 -8.77 -4.78 8.26
CA LEU A 13 -7.65 -5.33 7.49
C LEU A 13 -7.79 -6.84 7.29
N ILE A 14 -8.07 -7.59 8.36
CA ILE A 14 -8.31 -9.03 8.30
C ILE A 14 -9.53 -9.32 7.42
N GLY A 15 -10.61 -8.55 7.57
CA GLY A 15 -11.82 -8.66 6.76
C GLY A 15 -11.56 -8.33 5.30
N SER A 16 -10.79 -7.28 4.99
CA SER A 16 -10.42 -6.91 3.62
C SER A 16 -9.54 -7.98 2.98
N ALA A 17 -8.55 -8.50 3.73
CA ALA A 17 -7.68 -9.57 3.25
C ALA A 17 -8.44 -10.90 3.08
N ALA A 18 -9.38 -11.21 3.97
CA ALA A 18 -10.24 -12.40 3.89
C ALA A 18 -11.23 -12.29 2.73
N VAL A 19 -11.85 -11.12 2.53
CA VAL A 19 -12.71 -10.85 1.37
C VAL A 19 -11.90 -10.95 0.09
N PHE A 20 -10.72 -10.36 0.03
CA PHE A 20 -9.84 -10.47 -1.14
C PHE A 20 -9.45 -11.93 -1.43
N ALA A 21 -9.03 -12.69 -0.42
CA ALA A 21 -8.68 -14.10 -0.56
C ALA A 21 -9.88 -14.95 -0.99
N LEU A 22 -11.07 -14.70 -0.42
CA LEU A 22 -12.31 -15.39 -0.77
C LEU A 22 -12.72 -15.09 -2.21
N VAL A 23 -12.72 -13.81 -2.60
CA VAL A 23 -13.05 -13.37 -3.96
C VAL A 23 -12.10 -13.97 -4.98
N THR A 24 -10.80 -13.96 -4.67
CA THR A 24 -9.77 -14.55 -5.53
C THR A 24 -10.02 -16.06 -5.67
N SER A 25 -10.31 -16.75 -4.56
CA SER A 25 -10.61 -18.18 -4.56
C SER A 25 -11.86 -18.52 -5.38
N VAL A 26 -12.92 -17.73 -5.26
CA VAL A 26 -14.17 -17.91 -6.02
C VAL A 26 -13.96 -17.62 -7.50
N ALA A 27 -13.20 -16.58 -7.85
CA ALA A 27 -12.92 -16.21 -9.23
C ALA A 27 -12.17 -17.30 -10.00
N ILE A 28 -11.31 -18.08 -9.32
CA ILE A 28 -10.56 -19.20 -9.93
C ILE A 28 -11.48 -20.39 -10.29
N THR A 29 -12.68 -20.48 -9.69
CA THR A 29 -13.58 -21.64 -9.84
C THR A 29 -14.72 -21.46 -10.86
N LEU A 30 -14.91 -20.27 -11.44
CA LEU A 30 -16.06 -19.95 -12.29
C LEU A 30 -15.78 -20.11 -13.81
N PRO A 31 -16.80 -20.47 -14.63
CA PRO A 31 -16.67 -20.57 -16.09
C PRO A 31 -16.30 -19.23 -16.78
N HIS A 32 -15.51 -19.34 -17.86
CA HIS A 32 -14.62 -18.30 -18.41
C HIS A 32 -15.21 -16.90 -18.77
N PRO A 33 -16.46 -16.72 -19.24
CA PRO A 33 -16.95 -15.37 -19.57
C PRO A 33 -17.61 -14.65 -18.39
N ALA A 34 -18.36 -15.37 -17.55
CA ALA A 34 -19.03 -14.80 -16.37
C ALA A 34 -18.05 -14.56 -15.22
N SER A 35 -17.01 -15.39 -15.10
CA SER A 35 -15.93 -15.22 -14.12
C SER A 35 -15.16 -13.92 -14.32
N VAL A 36 -14.94 -13.49 -15.57
CA VAL A 36 -14.15 -12.30 -15.88
C VAL A 36 -14.88 -11.00 -15.52
N GLN A 37 -16.16 -10.87 -15.87
CA GLN A 37 -16.94 -9.68 -15.51
C GLN A 37 -17.18 -9.58 -14.00
N LEU A 38 -17.55 -10.69 -13.35
CA LEU A 38 -17.79 -10.71 -11.91
C LEU A 38 -16.48 -10.48 -11.14
N ALA A 39 -15.36 -11.10 -11.55
CA ALA A 39 -14.06 -10.84 -10.95
C ALA A 39 -13.61 -9.38 -11.15
N SER A 40 -13.89 -8.77 -12.31
CA SER A 40 -13.58 -7.36 -12.57
C SER A 40 -14.38 -6.42 -11.66
N ILE A 41 -15.69 -6.61 -11.55
CA ILE A 41 -16.55 -5.80 -10.67
C ILE A 41 -16.13 -5.95 -9.21
N ILE A 42 -15.89 -7.18 -8.76
CA ILE A 42 -15.49 -7.42 -7.37
C ILE A 42 -14.08 -6.88 -7.11
N ASN A 43 -13.14 -7.00 -8.06
CA ASN A 43 -11.82 -6.38 -7.94
C ASN A 43 -11.94 -4.86 -7.84
N TRP A 44 -12.77 -4.21 -8.66
CA TRP A 44 -12.98 -2.78 -8.58
C TRP A 44 -13.63 -2.37 -7.26
N ALA A 45 -14.64 -3.11 -6.79
CA ALA A 45 -15.25 -2.86 -5.49
C ALA A 45 -14.24 -3.05 -4.35
N ALA A 46 -13.38 -4.06 -4.42
CA ALA A 46 -12.30 -4.30 -3.46
C ALA A 46 -11.25 -3.18 -3.49
N VAL A 47 -10.83 -2.76 -4.68
CA VAL A 47 -9.89 -1.63 -4.88
C VAL A 47 -10.48 -0.33 -4.33
N LEU A 48 -11.74 -0.03 -4.64
CA LEU A 48 -12.42 1.17 -4.15
C LEU A 48 -12.62 1.13 -2.63
N SER A 49 -12.99 -0.03 -2.07
CA SER A 49 -13.14 -0.21 -0.62
C SER A 49 -11.79 -0.06 0.09
N PHE A 50 -10.74 -0.61 -0.50
CA PHE A 50 -9.38 -0.50 0.01
C PHE A 50 -8.87 0.94 -0.07
N LEU A 51 -9.12 1.64 -1.18
CA LEU A 51 -8.76 3.04 -1.35
C LEU A 51 -9.53 3.93 -0.37
N ALA A 52 -10.85 3.73 -0.23
CA ALA A 52 -11.69 4.46 0.71
C ALA A 52 -11.26 4.22 2.17
N GLY A 53 -10.94 2.97 2.52
CA GLY A 53 -10.37 2.61 3.82
C GLY A 53 -9.02 3.29 4.07
N SER A 54 -8.15 3.30 3.06
CA SER A 54 -6.81 3.92 3.13
C SER A 54 -6.88 5.43 3.28
N ILE A 55 -7.76 6.09 2.52
CA ILE A 55 -8.02 7.53 2.63
C ILE A 55 -8.61 7.86 4.00
N SER A 56 -9.54 7.04 4.49
CA SER A 56 -10.13 7.22 5.82
C SER A 56 -9.06 7.09 6.92
N LEU A 57 -8.13 6.14 6.79
CA LEU A 57 -7.01 5.96 7.72
C LEU A 57 -6.04 7.12 7.69
N LEU A 58 -5.69 7.59 6.49
CA LEU A 58 -4.87 8.78 6.32
C LEU A 58 -5.56 10.00 6.95
N GLY A 59 -6.86 10.18 6.68
CA GLY A 59 -7.69 11.25 7.24
C GLY A 59 -7.75 11.23 8.76
N VAL A 60 -8.02 10.07 9.37
CA VAL A 60 -8.01 9.89 10.83
C VAL A 60 -6.63 10.16 11.41
N GLY A 61 -5.57 9.63 10.80
CA GLY A 61 -4.18 9.87 11.22
C GLY A 61 -3.83 11.35 11.21
N ILE A 62 -4.16 12.05 10.11
CA ILE A 62 -3.95 13.50 9.95
C ILE A 62 -4.77 14.29 10.97
N THR A 63 -6.06 14.00 11.08
CA THR A 63 -6.98 14.75 11.97
C THR A 63 -6.55 14.59 13.43
N GLU A 64 -6.12 13.39 13.83
CA GLU A 64 -5.58 13.15 15.17
C GLU A 64 -4.21 13.79 15.40
N ILE A 65 -3.37 13.98 14.37
CA ILE A 65 -2.15 14.77 14.47
C ILE A 65 -2.51 16.24 14.75
N PHE A 66 -3.43 16.83 13.99
CA PHE A 66 -3.81 18.25 14.12
C PHE A 66 -4.65 18.55 15.37
N ARG A 67 -5.51 17.62 15.81
CA ARG A 67 -6.32 17.77 17.03
C ARG A 67 -5.48 17.78 18.31
N SER A 68 -4.23 17.30 18.25
CA SER A 68 -3.30 17.35 19.38
C SER A 68 -2.59 18.70 19.56
N SER A 69 -2.98 19.73 18.78
CA SER A 69 -2.42 21.08 18.90
C SER A 69 -2.78 21.73 20.26
N PRO A 70 -1.89 22.51 20.90
CA PRO A 70 -1.91 22.79 22.35
C PRO A 70 -3.07 23.65 22.88
N ALA A 71 -3.92 24.19 22.01
CA ALA A 71 -4.92 25.20 22.38
C ALA A 71 -6.04 24.64 23.29
N GLU A 72 -6.36 23.34 23.22
CA GLU A 72 -7.43 22.71 24.02
C GLU A 72 -6.95 22.02 25.31
N ALA A 73 -5.66 22.11 25.66
CA ALA A 73 -5.08 21.31 26.75
C ALA A 73 -5.39 21.79 28.18
N LYS A 74 -6.22 22.82 28.39
CA LYS A 74 -6.45 23.40 29.73
C LYS A 74 -7.66 22.89 30.51
N THR A 75 -8.58 22.12 29.94
CA THR A 75 -9.84 21.79 30.64
C THR A 75 -10.37 20.38 30.32
N SER A 76 -9.81 19.34 30.95
CA SER A 76 -10.58 18.22 31.54
C SER A 76 -9.68 17.01 31.81
N ARG A 77 -9.91 16.38 32.98
CA ARG A 77 -9.29 15.12 33.39
C ARG A 77 -9.81 13.96 32.52
N SER A 78 -8.84 13.25 31.94
CA SER A 78 -8.79 11.85 31.51
C SER A 78 -10.04 11.19 30.90
N PRO A 79 -10.00 10.97 29.58
CA PRO A 79 -10.04 9.61 29.06
C PRO A 79 -8.68 9.26 28.45
N GLU A 80 -8.24 8.03 28.67
CA GLU A 80 -7.04 7.38 28.14
C GLU A 80 -6.75 7.81 26.69
N LYS A 81 -5.92 8.85 26.52
CA LYS A 81 -5.60 9.40 25.21
C LYS A 81 -4.84 8.32 24.43
N PRO A 82 -5.22 8.02 23.16
CA PRO A 82 -4.38 7.24 22.27
C PRO A 82 -2.98 7.85 22.30
N THR A 83 -2.03 7.12 22.88
CA THR A 83 -0.64 7.59 22.99
C THR A 83 -0.15 7.99 21.60
N PRO A 84 0.55 9.14 21.46
CA PRO A 84 0.99 9.69 20.18
C PRO A 84 1.66 8.68 19.25
N GLY A 85 2.27 7.63 19.82
CA GLY A 85 2.91 6.56 19.08
C GLY A 85 2.01 5.65 18.23
N VAL A 86 0.68 5.58 18.38
CA VAL A 86 -0.15 4.72 17.49
C VAL A 86 -0.60 5.49 16.24
N ARG A 87 -0.77 6.81 16.37
CA ARG A 87 -1.35 7.68 15.33
C ARG A 87 -0.46 7.76 14.10
N LEU A 88 0.84 7.89 14.33
CA LEU A 88 1.83 8.07 13.28
C LEU A 88 1.98 6.80 12.41
N PRO A 89 2.23 5.60 12.95
CA PRO A 89 2.23 4.37 12.16
C PRO A 89 0.95 4.17 11.36
N LEU A 90 -0.21 4.50 11.94
CA LEU A 90 -1.50 4.34 11.25
C LEU A 90 -1.61 5.26 10.03
N ALA A 91 -1.16 6.52 10.14
CA ALA A 91 -1.12 7.45 9.01
C ALA A 91 -0.21 6.94 7.89
N PHE A 92 0.97 6.41 8.25
CA PHE A 92 1.91 5.83 7.28
C PHE A 92 1.40 4.53 6.66
N CYS A 93 0.65 3.70 7.41
CA CYS A 93 -0.06 2.57 6.84
C CYS A 93 -1.04 3.03 5.78
N GLY A 94 -1.90 4.00 6.10
CA GLY A 94 -2.85 4.58 5.14
C GLY A 94 -2.14 5.10 3.89
N LEU A 95 -1.04 5.85 4.05
CA LEU A 95 -0.22 6.33 2.94
C LEU A 95 0.34 5.19 2.09
N GLY A 96 0.91 4.16 2.74
CA GLY A 96 1.47 3.00 2.04
C GLY A 96 0.42 2.23 1.23
N LEU A 97 -0.79 2.09 1.76
CA LEU A 97 -1.90 1.43 1.06
C LEU A 97 -2.37 2.27 -0.15
N VAL A 98 -2.43 3.60 -0.02
CA VAL A 98 -2.71 4.50 -1.16
C VAL A 98 -1.65 4.36 -2.25
N LEU A 99 -0.37 4.39 -1.88
CA LEU A 99 0.74 4.23 -2.83
C LEU A 99 0.73 2.85 -3.49
N ALA A 100 0.46 1.79 -2.74
CA ALA A 100 0.34 0.43 -3.28
C ALA A 100 -0.80 0.33 -4.31
N THR A 101 -1.94 0.96 -4.03
CA THR A 101 -3.08 0.98 -4.94
C THR A 101 -2.76 1.75 -6.21
N TYR A 102 -2.18 2.95 -6.07
CA TYR A 102 -1.74 3.76 -7.20
C TYR A 102 -0.73 3.01 -8.07
N TYR A 103 0.23 2.33 -7.44
CA TYR A 103 1.23 1.55 -8.14
C TYR A 103 0.64 0.33 -8.85
N GLY A 104 -0.34 -0.34 -8.26
CA GLY A 104 -1.09 -1.40 -8.93
C GLY A 104 -1.77 -0.89 -10.20
N LEU A 105 -2.45 0.26 -10.15
CA LEU A 105 -3.05 0.89 -11.34
C LEU A 105 -1.99 1.26 -12.38
N HIS A 106 -0.85 1.79 -11.92
CA HIS A 106 0.27 2.10 -12.80
C HIS A 106 0.76 0.85 -13.55
N VAL A 107 1.09 -0.22 -12.85
CA VAL A 107 1.70 -1.43 -13.41
C VAL A 107 0.73 -2.26 -14.25
N PHE A 108 -0.53 -2.40 -13.81
CA PHE A 108 -1.49 -3.31 -14.45
C PHE A 108 -2.46 -2.62 -15.42
N TRP A 109 -2.46 -1.28 -15.48
CA TRP A 109 -3.40 -0.55 -16.33
C TRP A 109 -2.71 0.53 -17.16
N TRP A 110 -2.11 1.52 -16.52
CA TRP A 110 -1.60 2.68 -17.25
C TRP A 110 -0.34 2.37 -18.06
N ASN A 111 0.57 1.55 -17.52
CA ASN A 111 1.80 1.17 -18.21
C ASN A 111 1.56 0.22 -19.39
N PRO A 112 0.74 -0.85 -19.29
CA PRO A 112 0.40 -1.70 -20.44
C PRO A 112 -0.21 -0.91 -21.60
N LEU A 113 -1.19 -0.04 -21.31
CA LEU A 113 -1.84 0.79 -22.33
C LEU A 113 -0.88 1.77 -23.02
N ALA A 114 0.13 2.26 -22.30
CA ALA A 114 1.16 3.11 -22.88
C ALA A 114 2.20 2.32 -23.68
N THR A 115 2.44 1.05 -23.34
CA THR A 115 3.48 0.20 -23.96
C THR A 115 3.06 -0.33 -25.32
N ALA A 116 1.82 -0.79 -25.46
CA ALA A 116 1.31 -1.39 -26.70
C ALA A 116 0.03 -0.68 -27.20
N PRO A 117 0.14 0.57 -27.67
CA PRO A 117 -1.02 1.31 -28.16
C PRO A 117 -1.65 0.59 -29.36
N GLY A 118 -2.97 0.41 -29.30
CA GLY A 118 -3.74 -0.30 -30.34
C GLY A 118 -4.27 -1.67 -29.92
N TYR A 119 -3.78 -2.24 -28.81
CA TYR A 119 -4.38 -3.41 -28.19
C TYR A 119 -5.32 -3.01 -27.05
N THR A 120 -6.36 -3.80 -26.84
CA THR A 120 -7.15 -3.75 -25.61
C THR A 120 -6.41 -4.44 -24.47
N LEU A 121 -6.71 -4.07 -23.22
CA LEU A 121 -6.09 -4.66 -22.04
C LEU A 121 -6.31 -6.20 -21.98
N SER A 122 -7.49 -6.68 -22.41
CA SER A 122 -7.80 -8.11 -22.48
C SER A 122 -6.95 -8.85 -23.50
N GLU A 123 -6.72 -8.25 -24.68
CA GLU A 123 -5.86 -8.85 -25.70
C GLU A 123 -4.42 -8.92 -25.21
N MET A 124 -3.94 -7.86 -24.54
CA MET A 124 -2.60 -7.85 -23.96
C MET A 124 -2.39 -8.98 -22.97
N TYR A 125 -3.31 -9.14 -22.01
CA TYR A 125 -3.20 -10.22 -21.02
C TYR A 125 -3.39 -11.61 -21.62
N SER A 126 -4.17 -11.76 -22.69
CA SER A 126 -4.27 -13.03 -23.42
C SER A 126 -2.93 -13.39 -24.06
N LEU A 127 -2.34 -12.45 -24.80
CA LEU A 127 -1.04 -12.66 -25.46
C LEU A 127 0.06 -12.95 -24.44
N MET A 128 0.13 -12.21 -23.34
CA MET A 128 1.10 -12.47 -22.28
C MET A 128 0.90 -13.84 -21.62
N LYS A 129 -0.34 -14.35 -21.56
CA LYS A 129 -0.62 -15.68 -21.04
C LYS A 129 -0.21 -16.77 -22.04
N GLU A 130 -0.46 -16.56 -23.32
CA GLU A 130 -0.05 -17.45 -24.41
C GLU A 130 1.48 -17.58 -24.50
N THR A 131 2.21 -16.51 -24.21
CA THR A 131 3.68 -16.51 -24.16
C THR A 131 4.27 -16.93 -22.80
N ASN A 132 3.43 -17.33 -21.83
CA ASN A 132 3.82 -17.65 -20.45
C ASN A 132 4.55 -16.51 -19.69
N GLN A 133 4.30 -15.26 -20.08
CA GLN A 133 4.90 -14.06 -19.50
C GLN A 133 4.05 -13.43 -18.37
N PHE A 134 2.84 -13.94 -18.14
CA PHE A 134 1.96 -13.48 -17.06
C PHE A 134 1.60 -14.60 -16.07
N SER A 135 1.77 -14.33 -14.77
CA SER A 135 1.38 -15.24 -13.70
C SER A 135 0.55 -14.52 -12.64
N LEU A 136 -0.74 -14.86 -12.57
CA LEU A 136 -1.64 -14.34 -11.54
C LEU A 136 -1.18 -14.72 -10.12
N LEU A 137 -0.56 -15.89 -9.97
CA LEU A 137 -0.01 -16.35 -8.69
C LEU A 137 1.07 -15.40 -8.17
N VAL A 138 1.98 -14.96 -9.03
CA VAL A 138 3.05 -14.00 -8.66
C VAL A 138 2.44 -12.70 -8.18
N VAL A 139 1.42 -12.19 -8.89
CA VAL A 139 0.71 -10.96 -8.49
C VAL A 139 0.08 -11.10 -7.11
N ILE A 140 -0.63 -12.20 -6.85
CA ILE A 140 -1.29 -12.47 -5.56
C ILE A 140 -0.28 -12.57 -4.43
N VAL A 141 0.79 -13.35 -4.61
CA VAL A 141 1.80 -13.59 -3.57
C VAL A 141 2.47 -12.29 -3.15
N TRP A 142 2.92 -11.47 -4.11
CA TRP A 142 3.56 -10.19 -3.79
C TRP A 142 2.60 -9.17 -3.20
N GLY A 143 1.36 -9.14 -3.69
CA GLY A 143 0.31 -8.29 -3.11
C GLY A 143 0.03 -8.64 -1.64
N PHE A 144 -0.03 -9.94 -1.35
CA PHE A 144 -0.25 -10.43 0.01
C PHE A 144 0.92 -10.12 0.94
N ILE A 145 2.16 -10.35 0.49
CA ILE A 145 3.38 -10.01 1.25
C ILE A 145 3.37 -8.52 1.65
N VAL A 146 3.06 -7.63 0.70
CA VAL A 146 3.05 -6.19 0.97
C VAL A 146 1.89 -5.78 1.86
N ALA A 147 0.70 -6.37 1.67
CA ALA A 147 -0.43 -6.14 2.57
C ALA A 147 -0.10 -6.54 4.01
N LEU A 148 0.57 -7.69 4.21
CA LEU A 148 1.02 -8.12 5.54
C LEU A 148 2.06 -7.18 6.15
N LEU A 149 3.03 -6.72 5.36
CA LEU A 149 4.05 -5.77 5.82
C LEU A 149 3.42 -4.43 6.26
N LEU A 150 2.49 -3.90 5.47
CA LEU A 150 1.77 -2.67 5.82
C LEU A 150 0.85 -2.88 7.04
N ALA A 151 0.22 -4.04 7.18
CA ALA A 151 -0.59 -4.38 8.35
C ALA A 151 0.25 -4.57 9.64
N ALA A 152 1.51 -4.98 9.50
CA ALA A 152 2.41 -5.18 10.63
C ALA A 152 2.94 -3.86 11.23
N LEU A 153 3.01 -2.79 10.45
CA LEU A 153 3.58 -1.49 10.84
C LEU A 153 3.11 -0.94 12.20
N PRO A 154 1.80 -0.92 12.52
CA PRO A 154 1.32 -0.41 13.81
C PRO A 154 1.74 -1.31 14.98
N ASN A 155 1.84 -2.62 14.76
CA ASN A 155 2.23 -3.61 15.77
C ASN A 155 3.74 -3.57 16.04
N VAL A 156 4.55 -3.39 14.99
CA VAL A 156 6.00 -3.23 15.10
C VAL A 156 6.33 -2.00 15.94
N HIS A 157 5.60 -0.90 15.76
CA HIS A 157 5.76 0.26 16.61
C HIS A 157 5.46 -0.06 18.09
N GLU A 158 4.37 -0.78 18.40
CA GLU A 158 4.06 -1.17 19.77
C GLU A 158 5.14 -2.05 20.40
N TRP A 159 5.72 -2.98 19.63
CA TRP A 159 6.80 -3.86 20.08
C TRP A 159 8.10 -3.09 20.36
N LEU A 160 8.43 -2.11 19.52
CA LEU A 160 9.67 -1.34 19.64
C LEU A 160 9.60 -0.22 20.71
N ARG A 161 8.41 0.13 21.22
CA ARG A 161 8.24 1.11 22.31
C ARG A 161 9.04 0.77 23.57
N GLY A 162 9.28 -0.52 23.83
CA GLY A 162 10.06 -0.98 24.99
C GLY A 162 11.58 -0.96 24.77
N MET A 163 12.04 -0.85 23.53
CA MET A 163 13.45 -1.01 23.16
C MET A 163 14.12 0.29 22.74
N VAL A 164 13.37 1.27 22.24
CA VAL A 164 13.93 2.51 21.69
C VAL A 164 13.14 3.70 22.23
N SER A 165 13.86 4.68 22.81
CA SER A 165 13.30 6.01 23.05
C SER A 165 12.99 6.65 21.69
N TYR A 166 11.76 6.45 21.22
CA TYR A 166 11.30 7.05 19.98
C TYR A 166 11.08 8.54 20.20
N SER A 167 12.07 9.35 19.84
CA SER A 167 11.77 10.72 19.44
C SER A 167 10.82 10.67 18.24
N THR A 168 9.89 11.62 18.17
CA THR A 168 8.92 11.70 17.07
C THR A 168 9.60 11.61 15.70
N THR A 169 10.79 12.21 15.56
CA THR A 169 11.61 12.17 14.34
C THR A 169 12.06 10.76 13.93
N ARG A 170 12.52 9.93 14.87
CA ARG A 170 12.93 8.54 14.58
C ARG A 170 11.75 7.66 14.20
N ALA A 171 10.59 7.89 14.84
CA ALA A 171 9.36 7.18 14.50
C ALA A 171 8.89 7.52 13.08
N ILE A 172 8.95 8.81 12.69
CA ILE A 172 8.67 9.27 11.32
C ILE A 172 9.64 8.59 10.34
N GLY A 173 10.94 8.59 10.67
CA GLY A 173 11.97 7.96 9.83
C GLY A 173 11.69 6.48 9.59
N PHE A 174 11.46 5.71 10.65
CA PHE A 174 11.16 4.29 10.55
C PHE A 174 9.89 4.01 9.72
N CYS A 175 8.80 4.73 9.98
CA CYS A 175 7.55 4.53 9.24
C CYS A 175 7.69 4.90 7.76
N SER A 176 8.42 5.98 7.45
CA SER A 176 8.68 6.40 6.06
C SER A 176 9.51 5.36 5.31
N LEU A 177 10.57 4.86 5.94
CA LEU A 177 11.44 3.85 5.35
C LEU A 177 10.71 2.52 5.14
N ALA A 178 9.85 2.12 6.07
CA ALA A 178 9.03 0.92 5.93
C ALA A 178 8.05 1.02 4.76
N VAL A 179 7.40 2.17 4.57
CA VAL A 179 6.54 2.39 3.39
C VAL A 179 7.35 2.38 2.11
N ALA A 180 8.51 3.04 2.07
CA ALA A 180 9.40 3.01 0.92
C ALA A 180 9.87 1.59 0.59
N ALA A 181 10.24 0.80 1.59
CA ALA A 181 10.62 -0.60 1.43
C ALA A 181 9.46 -1.46 0.91
N ALA A 182 8.25 -1.25 1.41
CA ALA A 182 7.05 -1.93 0.91
C ALA A 182 6.79 -1.60 -0.58
N CYS A 183 6.94 -0.33 -0.96
CA CYS A 183 6.82 0.11 -2.36
C CYS A 183 7.93 -0.50 -3.24
N PHE A 184 9.15 -0.60 -2.73
CA PHE A 184 10.25 -1.25 -3.43
C PHE A 184 9.98 -2.75 -3.66
N LEU A 185 9.40 -3.46 -2.67
CA LEU A 185 9.01 -4.85 -2.86
C LEU A 185 7.89 -5.02 -3.89
N LEU A 186 6.93 -4.07 -3.97
CA LEU A 186 5.95 -4.06 -5.07
C LEU A 186 6.62 -3.84 -6.42
N PHE A 187 7.61 -2.96 -6.51
CA PHE A 187 8.38 -2.78 -7.73
C PHE A 187 9.08 -4.07 -8.14
N MET A 188 9.76 -4.76 -7.22
CA MET A 188 10.43 -6.02 -7.52
C MET A 188 9.45 -7.14 -7.87
N GLY A 189 8.28 -7.19 -7.23
CA GLY A 189 7.30 -8.25 -7.41
C GLY A 189 6.37 -8.06 -8.60
N TRP A 190 5.72 -6.89 -8.68
CA TRP A 190 4.78 -6.56 -9.75
C TRP A 190 5.46 -5.87 -10.90
N GLY A 191 6.20 -4.79 -10.63
CA GLY A 191 6.80 -3.93 -11.65
C GLY A 191 7.76 -4.69 -12.56
N TRP A 192 8.72 -5.41 -11.98
CA TRP A 192 9.69 -6.19 -12.72
C TRP A 192 9.04 -7.31 -13.53
N HIS A 193 8.16 -8.10 -12.89
CA HIS A 193 7.45 -9.21 -13.54
C HIS A 193 6.62 -8.72 -14.73
N MET A 194 5.81 -7.68 -14.53
CA MET A 194 4.97 -7.11 -15.59
C MET A 194 5.77 -6.39 -16.67
N GLY A 195 6.79 -5.63 -16.29
CA GLY A 195 7.62 -4.88 -17.22
C GLY A 195 8.36 -5.80 -18.19
N MET A 196 9.00 -6.86 -17.68
CA MET A 196 9.65 -7.86 -18.55
C MET A 196 8.63 -8.63 -19.37
N GLY A 197 7.50 -9.02 -18.79
CA GLY A 197 6.50 -9.76 -19.54
C GLY A 197 5.92 -8.97 -20.72
N LEU A 198 5.71 -7.66 -20.55
CA LEU A 198 5.29 -6.76 -21.63
C LEU A 198 6.39 -6.58 -22.67
N ALA A 199 7.64 -6.35 -22.22
CA ALA A 199 8.80 -6.20 -23.10
C ALA A 199 8.98 -7.40 -24.01
N ASP A 200 8.93 -8.61 -23.45
CA ASP A 200 9.11 -9.85 -24.19
C ASP A 200 7.93 -10.13 -25.13
N THR A 201 6.70 -9.85 -24.69
CA THR A 201 5.49 -10.13 -25.48
C THR A 201 5.34 -9.18 -26.67
N PHE A 202 5.68 -7.90 -26.50
CA PHE A 202 5.49 -6.87 -27.52
C PHE A 202 6.79 -6.40 -28.17
N MET A 203 7.91 -7.06 -27.86
CA MET A 203 9.25 -6.71 -28.33
C MET A 203 9.61 -5.24 -28.04
N THR A 204 9.20 -4.74 -26.88
CA THR A 204 9.47 -3.37 -26.42
C THR A 204 10.58 -3.36 -25.38
N SER A 205 10.96 -2.16 -24.92
CA SER A 205 11.78 -2.07 -23.71
C SER A 205 10.97 -2.45 -22.47
N GLY A 206 11.63 -2.90 -21.40
CA GLY A 206 11.01 -3.11 -20.08
C GLY A 206 10.90 -1.84 -19.24
N ALA A 207 11.18 -0.67 -19.83
CA ALA A 207 11.06 0.61 -19.14
C ALA A 207 9.59 1.01 -18.98
N ASP A 208 9.32 1.89 -18.01
CA ASP A 208 8.00 2.48 -17.86
C ASP A 208 7.70 3.45 -19.02
N HIS A 209 6.63 3.17 -19.75
CA HIS A 209 6.14 4.03 -20.84
C HIS A 209 5.06 5.00 -20.36
N SER A 210 4.51 4.81 -19.15
CA SER A 210 3.48 5.70 -18.60
C SER A 210 4.08 6.91 -17.85
N PRO A 211 3.55 8.13 -18.06
CA PRO A 211 4.01 9.34 -17.34
C PRO A 211 3.75 9.29 -15.83
N THR A 212 2.93 8.35 -15.35
CA THR A 212 2.63 8.15 -13.93
C THR A 212 3.77 7.49 -13.14
N ALA A 213 4.81 6.98 -13.81
CA ALA A 213 6.00 6.43 -13.15
C ALA A 213 6.79 7.50 -12.37
N VAL A 214 6.95 8.68 -12.96
CA VAL A 214 7.73 9.79 -12.38
C VAL A 214 7.16 10.24 -11.03
N PRO A 215 5.87 10.62 -10.89
CA PRO A 215 5.34 11.05 -9.59
C PRO A 215 5.41 9.94 -8.54
N PHE A 216 5.22 8.67 -8.90
CA PHE A 216 5.39 7.56 -7.97
C PHE A 216 6.83 7.42 -7.50
N GLY A 217 7.80 7.40 -8.44
CA GLY A 217 9.22 7.31 -8.12
C GLY A 217 9.69 8.45 -7.20
N VAL A 218 9.26 9.69 -7.49
CA VAL A 218 9.55 10.85 -6.63
C VAL A 218 8.98 10.67 -5.23
N ALA A 219 7.74 10.19 -5.09
CA ALA A 219 7.12 9.96 -3.79
C ALA A 219 7.87 8.90 -2.97
N VAL A 220 8.26 7.78 -3.59
CA VAL A 220 9.01 6.70 -2.93
C VAL A 220 10.41 7.17 -2.54
N LEU A 221 11.11 7.90 -3.41
CA LEU A 221 12.42 8.48 -3.09
C LEU A 221 12.34 9.49 -1.95
N ALA A 222 11.31 10.36 -1.93
CA ALA A 222 11.08 11.30 -0.85
C ALA A 222 10.84 10.58 0.49
N LEU A 223 10.06 9.50 0.50
CA LEU A 223 9.86 8.66 1.69
C LEU A 223 11.15 7.98 2.15
N GLY A 224 11.97 7.48 1.22
CA GLY A 224 13.29 6.93 1.52
C GLY A 224 14.22 7.97 2.15
N ALA A 225 14.29 9.16 1.56
CA ALA A 225 15.10 10.27 2.06
C ALA A 225 14.63 10.75 3.44
N LEU A 226 13.31 10.90 3.64
CA LEU A 226 12.71 11.22 4.94
C LEU A 226 13.00 10.12 5.97
N GLY A 227 12.98 8.86 5.52
CA GLY A 227 13.29 7.69 6.34
C GLY A 227 14.71 7.73 6.87
N ILE A 228 15.68 7.89 5.96
CA ILE A 228 17.10 8.02 6.27
C ILE A 228 17.31 9.23 7.20
N PHE A 229 16.82 10.41 6.81
CA PHE A 229 16.95 11.61 7.63
C PHE A 229 16.41 11.41 9.04
N GLY A 230 15.20 10.85 9.19
CA GLY A 230 14.57 10.63 10.48
C GLY A 230 15.35 9.67 11.39
N LEU A 231 16.06 8.70 10.81
CA LEU A 231 16.89 7.74 11.57
C LEU A 231 18.23 8.35 12.01
N PHE A 232 18.85 9.19 11.18
CA PHE A 232 20.18 9.77 11.44
C PHE A 232 20.16 11.10 12.18
N VAL A 233 19.02 11.80 12.27
CA VAL A 233 18.92 13.02 13.08
C VAL A 233 19.11 12.68 14.57
N PRO A 234 20.09 13.31 15.25
CA PRO A 234 20.28 13.13 16.68
C PRO A 234 18.99 13.43 17.44
N ALA A 235 18.60 12.52 18.35
CA ALA A 235 17.53 12.84 19.28
C ALA A 235 17.98 14.07 20.07
N ARG A 236 17.23 15.18 19.98
CA ARG A 236 17.52 16.37 20.79
C ARG A 236 17.54 15.91 22.25
N ALA A 237 18.71 16.02 22.89
CA ALA A 237 18.83 15.82 24.33
C ALA A 237 17.82 16.76 24.99
N ARG A 238 16.90 16.17 25.76
CA ARG A 238 16.01 16.92 26.65
C ARG A 238 16.63 16.92 28.03
#